data_AF-A0A918R6Y9-F1
#
_entry.id   AF-A0A918R6Y9-F1
#
_cell.length_a   1.000
_cell.length_b   1.000
_cell.length_c   1.000
_cell.angle_alpha   90.00
_cell.angle_beta   90.00
_cell.angle_gamma   90.00
#
_symmetry.space_group_name_H-M   'P 1'
#
loop_
_entity.id
_entity.type
_entity.pdbx_description
1 polymer ?
#
loop_
_entity_poly.entity_id
_entity_poly.type
_entity_poly.pdbx_seq_one_letter_code
_entity_poly.pdbx_strand_id
1 'polypeptide(L)'
;MKKTISLIAFLVVTITSFAQSKSNWNEGRFERSKVYAEMAAKEFNLTKAQQEELYEMKVQHYEDQYEATQKFNKGEITKEEKKESNKKFGRYFNKLTGKNYKELKPFYDKVNKELAKLK
;
A
#
# COMPACT_ATOMS: atom_id res chain seq x y z
N MET A 1 3.02 -16.88 -35.55
CA MET A 1 2.72 -17.28 -34.15
C MET A 1 2.84 -16.06 -33.24
N LYS A 2 1.80 -15.86 -32.42
CA LYS A 2 1.61 -14.94 -31.28
C LYS A 2 2.87 -14.18 -30.83
N LYS A 3 2.84 -12.85 -30.63
CA LYS A 3 2.41 -12.28 -29.34
C LYS A 3 2.15 -10.76 -29.44
N THR A 4 0.86 -10.41 -29.39
CA THR A 4 0.23 -9.45 -28.47
C THR A 4 0.78 -8.01 -28.39
N ILE A 5 0.00 -7.15 -29.05
CA ILE A 5 -0.24 -5.71 -28.87
C ILE A 5 0.08 -5.21 -27.45
N SER A 6 1.07 -4.34 -27.31
CA SER A 6 1.24 -3.50 -26.11
C SER A 6 0.57 -2.15 -26.35
N LEU A 7 -0.75 -2.09 -26.12
CA LEU A 7 -1.44 -0.80 -25.93
C LEU A 7 -1.23 -0.40 -24.47
N ILE A 8 -0.24 0.45 -24.22
CA ILE A 8 -0.09 1.11 -22.91
C ILE A 8 -1.09 2.26 -22.90
N ALA A 9 -2.32 1.97 -22.48
CA ALA A 9 -3.29 3.01 -22.16
C ALA A 9 -2.86 3.67 -20.84
N PHE A 10 -2.41 4.92 -20.95
CA PHE A 10 -2.20 5.83 -19.82
C PHE A 10 -3.55 6.10 -19.15
N LEU A 11 -3.89 5.34 -18.11
CA LEU A 11 -5.08 5.59 -17.32
C LEU A 11 -4.74 6.64 -16.25
N VAL A 12 -4.98 7.90 -16.56
CA VAL A 12 -4.92 9.00 -15.60
C VAL A 12 -6.14 8.88 -14.69
N VAL A 13 -5.95 8.39 -13.46
CA VAL A 13 -7.02 8.33 -12.45
C VAL A 13 -6.84 9.49 -11.47
N THR A 14 -7.72 10.47 -11.59
CA THR A 14 -7.91 11.56 -10.64
C THR A 14 -8.59 11.01 -9.38
N ILE A 15 -7.81 10.72 -8.35
CA ILE A 15 -8.34 10.35 -7.02
C ILE A 15 -8.71 11.66 -6.32
N THR A 16 -9.97 12.08 -6.42
CA THR A 16 -10.49 13.32 -5.83
C THR A 16 -11.31 13.02 -4.57
N SER A 17 -10.74 12.39 -3.54
CA SER A 17 -11.50 12.14 -2.30
C SER A 17 -10.68 11.98 -1.01
N PHE A 18 -9.52 12.61 -0.84
CA PHE A 18 -8.86 12.70 0.49
C PHE A 18 -8.24 14.08 0.72
N ALA A 19 -9.09 15.11 0.76
CA ALA A 19 -8.72 16.42 1.26
C ALA A 19 -8.95 16.47 2.78
N GLN A 20 -8.10 15.83 3.58
CA GLN A 20 -8.05 16.08 5.03
C GLN A 20 -6.61 16.30 5.52
N SER A 21 -6.39 17.57 5.90
CA SER A 21 -5.28 18.21 6.64
C SER A 21 -3.82 17.90 6.25
N LYS A 22 -3.21 18.95 5.65
CA LYS A 22 -1.82 19.03 5.21
C LYS A 22 -0.85 19.14 6.39
N SER A 23 -0.10 18.07 6.60
CA SER A 23 1.24 18.06 7.19
C SER A 23 2.14 17.37 6.16
N ASN A 24 3.39 17.80 5.96
CA ASN A 24 4.31 17.18 4.98
C ASN A 24 4.46 15.66 5.20
N TRP A 25 4.29 15.20 6.44
CA TRP A 25 4.28 13.77 6.77
C TRP A 25 2.97 13.07 6.35
N ASN A 26 1.84 13.77 6.43
CA ASN A 26 0.55 13.30 5.93
C ASN A 26 0.53 13.16 4.40
N GLU A 27 1.17 14.05 3.65
CA GLU A 27 1.16 13.95 2.17
C GLU A 27 1.88 12.69 1.65
N GLY A 28 3.02 12.33 2.25
CA GLY A 28 3.81 11.17 1.82
C GLY A 28 3.08 9.82 1.98
N ARG A 29 2.27 9.63 3.03
CA ARG A 29 1.53 8.37 3.21
C ARG A 29 0.43 8.18 2.16
N PHE A 30 -0.27 9.25 1.78
CA PHE A 30 -1.34 9.17 0.78
C PHE A 30 -0.77 8.83 -0.60
N GLU A 31 0.32 9.49 -1.01
CA GLU A 31 0.97 9.20 -2.30
C GLU A 31 1.55 7.77 -2.34
N ARG A 32 2.22 7.34 -1.27
CA ARG A 32 2.74 5.97 -1.17
C ARG A 32 1.63 4.92 -1.20
N SER A 33 0.49 5.20 -0.55
CA SER A 33 -0.68 4.32 -0.57
C SER A 33 -1.31 4.25 -1.95
N LYS A 34 -1.40 5.40 -2.65
CA LYS A 34 -1.89 5.47 -4.03
C LYS A 34 -1.04 4.60 -4.96
N VAL A 35 0.27 4.80 -4.97
CA VAL A 35 1.19 4.02 -5.80
C VAL A 35 1.09 2.53 -5.48
N TYR A 36 1.03 2.17 -4.19
CA TYR A 36 0.86 0.78 -3.78
C TYR A 36 -0.44 0.17 -4.35
N ALA A 37 -1.58 0.85 -4.19
CA ALA A 37 -2.87 0.36 -4.62
C ALA A 37 -2.97 0.25 -6.15
N GLU A 38 -2.44 1.22 -6.89
CA GLU A 38 -2.39 1.20 -8.36
C GLU A 38 -1.54 0.05 -8.89
N MET A 39 -0.35 -0.16 -8.30
CA MET A 39 0.51 -1.28 -8.67
C MET A 39 -0.14 -2.63 -8.35
N ALA A 40 -0.78 -2.76 -7.18
CA ALA A 40 -1.49 -3.97 -6.80
C ALA A 40 -2.70 -4.24 -7.72
N ALA A 41 -3.48 -3.21 -8.06
CA ALA A 41 -4.60 -3.34 -8.97
C ALA A 41 -4.16 -3.85 -10.34
N LYS A 42 -3.04 -3.34 -10.85
CA LYS A 42 -2.44 -3.79 -12.10
C LYS A 42 -1.89 -5.21 -12.03
N GLU A 43 -1.18 -5.57 -10.95
CA GLU A 43 -0.51 -6.87 -10.85
C GLU A 43 -1.49 -8.01 -10.51
N PHE A 44 -2.56 -7.72 -9.78
CA PHE A 44 -3.53 -8.71 -9.30
C PHE A 44 -4.92 -8.56 -9.92
N ASN A 45 -5.08 -7.70 -10.94
CA ASN A 45 -6.35 -7.42 -11.62
C ASN A 45 -7.48 -7.05 -10.64
N LEU A 46 -7.19 -6.19 -9.67
CA LEU A 46 -8.19 -5.77 -8.69
C LEU A 46 -9.26 -4.91 -9.37
N THR A 47 -10.50 -5.06 -8.91
CA THR A 47 -11.59 -4.15 -9.28
C THR A 47 -11.34 -2.75 -8.70
N LYS A 48 -12.05 -1.73 -9.23
CA LYS A 48 -11.95 -0.36 -8.71
C LYS A 48 -12.28 -0.27 -7.22
N ALA A 49 -13.33 -0.96 -6.78
CA ALA A 49 -13.72 -1.00 -5.37
C ALA A 49 -12.61 -1.62 -4.50
N GLN A 50 -12.01 -2.72 -4.94
CA GLN A 50 -10.89 -3.35 -4.23
C GLN A 50 -9.63 -2.47 -4.20
N GLN A 51 -9.36 -1.73 -5.26
CA GLN A 51 -8.25 -0.79 -5.32
C GLN A 51 -8.45 0.37 -4.32
N GLU A 52 -9.66 0.92 -4.25
CA GLU A 52 -10.02 1.99 -3.32
C GLU A 52 -9.95 1.51 -1.87
N GLU A 53 -10.53 0.35 -1.56
CA GLU A 53 -10.43 -0.26 -0.24
C GLU A 53 -8.97 -0.55 0.14
N LEU A 54 -8.16 -1.05 -0.80
CA LEU A 54 -6.73 -1.28 -0.57
C LEU A 54 -5.98 0.02 -0.30
N TYR A 55 -6.32 1.10 -1.00
CA TYR A 55 -5.75 2.42 -0.76
C TYR A 55 -6.05 2.88 0.68
N GLU A 56 -7.31 2.84 1.10
CA GLU A 56 -7.73 3.24 2.45
C GLU A 56 -7.04 2.39 3.53
N MET A 57 -7.03 1.07 3.33
CA MET A 57 -6.35 0.13 4.22
C MET A 57 -4.84 0.41 4.29
N LYS A 58 -4.21 0.85 3.20
CA LYS A 58 -2.78 1.18 3.19
C LYS A 58 -2.50 2.51 3.88
N VAL A 59 -3.37 3.51 3.73
CA VAL A 59 -3.30 4.78 4.46
C VAL A 59 -3.38 4.51 5.96
N GLN A 60 -4.41 3.77 6.40
CA GLN A 60 -4.57 3.42 7.82
C GLN A 60 -3.37 2.63 8.34
N HIS A 61 -2.84 1.69 7.55
CA HIS A 61 -1.66 0.93 7.93
C HIS A 61 -0.43 1.83 8.20
N TYR A 62 -0.21 2.88 7.40
CA TYR A 62 0.89 3.83 7.66
C TYR A 62 0.67 4.63 8.94
N GLU A 63 -0.57 5.03 9.23
CA GLU A 63 -0.92 5.72 10.47
C GLU A 63 -0.70 4.80 11.69
N ASP A 64 -1.24 3.58 11.66
CA ASP A 64 -1.06 2.56 12.70
C ASP A 64 0.43 2.28 12.95
N GLN A 65 1.25 2.19 11.89
CA GLN A 65 2.69 1.98 12.01
C GLN A 65 3.41 3.15 12.68
N TYR A 66 3.01 4.37 12.37
CA TYR A 66 3.60 5.55 12.96
C TYR A 66 3.28 5.63 14.44
N GLU A 67 2.01 5.48 14.82
CA GLU A 67 1.59 5.46 16.22
C GLU A 67 2.29 4.35 17.00
N ALA A 68 2.33 3.14 16.46
CA ALA A 68 3.05 2.02 17.08
C ALA A 68 4.55 2.31 17.25
N THR A 69 5.16 3.00 16.29
CA THR A 69 6.57 3.42 16.41
C THR A 69 6.76 4.45 17.51
N GLN A 70 5.86 5.43 17.64
CA GLN A 70 5.91 6.43 18.72
C GLN A 70 5.76 5.76 20.09
N LYS A 71 4.77 4.88 20.25
CA LYS A 71 4.54 4.12 21.50
C LYS A 71 5.74 3.23 21.86
N PHE A 72 6.31 2.54 20.88
CA PHE A 72 7.50 1.71 21.10
C PHE A 72 8.71 2.53 21.55
N ASN A 73 8.93 3.69 20.94
CA ASN A 73 10.04 4.59 21.31
C ASN A 73 9.88 5.16 22.73
N LYS A 74 8.64 5.27 23.21
CA LYS A 74 8.32 5.64 24.60
C LYS A 74 8.37 4.47 25.58
N GLY A 75 8.60 3.23 25.11
CA GLY A 75 8.58 2.02 25.93
C GLY A 75 7.17 1.56 26.34
N GLU A 76 6.12 2.12 25.72
CA GLU A 76 4.71 1.81 26.06
C GLU A 76 4.24 0.47 25.47
N ILE A 77 4.91 -0.01 24.42
CA ILE A 77 4.61 -1.29 23.78
C ILE A 77 5.89 -2.08 23.49
N THR A 78 5.75 -3.39 23.37
CA THR A 78 6.78 -4.34 22.97
C THR A 78 7.07 -4.31 21.47
N LYS A 79 8.17 -4.95 21.07
CA LYS A 79 8.55 -5.13 19.66
C LYS A 79 7.52 -5.96 18.88
N GLU A 80 6.85 -6.88 19.57
CA GLU A 80 5.84 -7.78 19.02
C GLU A 80 4.54 -7.01 18.72
N GLU A 81 4.11 -6.16 19.64
CA GLU A 81 2.96 -5.27 19.47
C GLU A 81 3.21 -4.24 18.36
N LYS A 82 4.42 -3.71 18.25
CA LYS A 82 4.81 -2.81 17.14
C LYS A 82 4.59 -3.46 15.76
N LYS A 83 4.72 -4.78 15.65
CA LYS A 83 4.54 -5.52 14.38
C LYS A 83 3.07 -5.83 14.07
N GLU A 84 2.12 -5.55 14.96
CA GLU A 84 0.74 -5.99 14.77
C GLU A 84 0.06 -5.31 13.58
N SER A 85 0.33 -4.02 13.33
CA SER A 85 -0.15 -3.31 12.14
C SER A 85 0.28 -3.98 10.85
N ASN A 86 1.56 -4.38 10.75
CA ASN A 86 2.10 -5.14 9.63
C ASN A 86 1.41 -6.49 9.44
N LYS A 87 1.16 -7.22 10.54
CA LYS A 87 0.47 -8.50 10.48
C LYS A 87 -0.98 -8.33 10.04
N LYS A 88 -1.69 -7.33 10.57
CA LYS A 88 -3.07 -6.99 10.20
C LYS A 88 -3.17 -6.69 8.71
N PHE A 89 -2.34 -5.80 8.20
CA PHE A 89 -2.30 -5.47 6.78
C PHE A 89 -1.90 -6.65 5.91
N GLY A 90 -0.87 -7.41 6.31
CA GLY A 90 -0.45 -8.62 5.59
C GLY A 90 -1.56 -9.68 5.49
N ARG A 91 -2.32 -9.90 6.57
CA ARG A 91 -3.48 -10.81 6.55
C ARG A 91 -4.56 -10.33 5.58
N TYR A 92 -4.87 -9.03 5.59
CA TYR A 92 -5.82 -8.44 4.65
C TYR A 92 -5.35 -8.63 3.21
N PHE A 93 -4.11 -8.27 2.90
CA PHE A 93 -3.59 -8.29 1.53
C PHE A 93 -3.45 -9.73 0.99
N ASN A 94 -3.10 -10.70 1.84
CA ASN A 94 -3.13 -12.12 1.48
C ASN A 94 -4.54 -12.58 1.11
N LYS A 95 -5.57 -12.17 1.87
CA LYS A 95 -6.97 -12.51 1.55
C LYS A 95 -7.42 -11.86 0.24
N LEU A 96 -7.07 -10.59 0.03
CA LEU A 96 -7.44 -9.84 -1.17
C LEU A 96 -6.85 -10.47 -2.44
N THR A 97 -5.60 -10.93 -2.38
CA THR A 97 -4.86 -11.44 -3.54
C THR A 97 -4.91 -12.97 -3.68
N GLY A 98 -5.32 -13.69 -2.63
CA GLY A 98 -5.21 -15.14 -2.55
C GLY A 98 -3.78 -15.66 -2.49
N LYS A 99 -2.80 -14.80 -2.20
CA LYS A 99 -1.36 -15.14 -2.23
C LYS A 99 -0.76 -15.14 -0.84
N ASN A 100 0.24 -15.99 -0.63
CA ASN A 100 1.05 -15.97 0.59
C ASN A 100 2.24 -15.01 0.47
N TYR A 101 2.93 -14.78 1.59
CA TYR A 101 4.06 -13.84 1.65
C TYR A 101 5.17 -14.16 0.64
N LYS A 102 5.52 -15.44 0.43
CA LYS A 102 6.59 -15.82 -0.51
C LYS A 102 6.23 -15.44 -1.94
N GLU A 103 4.97 -15.63 -2.31
CA GLU A 103 4.45 -15.27 -3.64
C GLU A 103 4.32 -13.75 -3.83
N LEU A 104 4.08 -13.01 -2.74
CA LEU A 104 3.97 -11.55 -2.76
C LEU A 104 5.34 -10.86 -2.70
N LYS A 105 6.41 -11.57 -2.35
CA LYS A 105 7.76 -10.99 -2.23
C LYS A 105 8.19 -10.23 -3.50
N PRO A 106 8.06 -10.77 -4.73
CA PRO A 106 8.44 -10.04 -5.94
C PRO A 106 7.65 -8.75 -6.13
N PHE A 107 6.36 -8.74 -5.78
CA PHE A 107 5.52 -7.55 -5.81
C PHE A 107 6.02 -6.50 -4.80
N TYR A 108 6.30 -6.90 -3.56
CA TYR A 108 6.84 -5.98 -2.55
C TYR A 108 8.17 -5.35 -2.99
N ASP A 109 9.07 -6.15 -3.59
CA ASP A 109 10.35 -5.65 -4.09
C ASP A 109 10.15 -4.60 -5.21
N LYS A 110 9.19 -4.80 -6.11
CA LYS A 110 8.84 -3.81 -7.16
C LYS A 110 8.27 -2.54 -6.57
N VAL A 111 7.29 -2.67 -5.67
CA VAL A 111 6.65 -1.51 -5.03
C VAL A 111 7.66 -0.70 -4.25
N ASN A 112 8.54 -1.33 -3.47
CA ASN A 112 9.58 -0.63 -2.72
C ASN A 112 10.51 0.18 -3.64
N LYS A 113 10.87 -0.35 -4.81
CA LYS A 113 11.66 0.39 -5.81
C LYS A 113 10.90 1.60 -6.35
N GLU A 114 9.59 1.49 -6.57
CA GLU A 114 8.77 2.62 -7.03
C GLU A 114 8.61 3.68 -5.94
N LEU A 115 8.30 3.25 -4.72
CA LEU A 115 8.16 4.13 -3.55
C LEU A 115 9.46 4.84 -3.17
N ALA A 116 10.62 4.28 -3.52
CA ALA A 116 11.92 4.92 -3.30
C ALA A 116 12.17 6.11 -4.26
N LYS A 117 11.39 6.25 -5.34
CA LYS A 117 11.46 7.38 -6.26
C LYS A 117 10.66 8.58 -5.77
N LEU A 118 9.72 8.36 -4.85
CA LEU A 118 8.97 9.41 -4.16
C LEU A 118 9.91 10.05 -3.13
N LYS A 119 10.40 11.25 -3.45
CA LYS A 119 11.32 12.03 -2.61
C LYS A 119 10.65 12.48 -1.31
#